data_AF-X1IWU8-F1
#
_entry.id   AF-X1IWU8-F1
#
_cell.length_a   1.000
_cell.length_b   1.000
_cell.length_c   1.000
_cell.angle_alpha   90.00
_cell.angle_beta   90.00
_cell.angle_gamma   90.00
#
_symmetry.space_group_name_H-M   'P 1'
#
loop_
_entity.id
_entity.type
_entity.pdbx_description
1 polymer ?
#
loop_
_entity_poly.entity_id
_entity_poly.type
_entity_poly.pdbx_seq_one_letter_code
_entity_poly.pdbx_strand_id
1 'polypeptide(L)'
;TSSRSVELQECLDKTSPDNSIVIPISRGGETLDINSTIGTFASEGYKFLGLSSMGTMNELLKNIGSPILDVPDLSGRYAGSVTNVGIVPAYISGISIENFVKGLSLGYSIFSDYKENIALEFAAYLYNLYKKNFKVIFSLPYSKNIEGCVGLWVQGISESTGKDGKGIIGTYQSAPICQHSVLEYLLGGTKGNVIPILWTIEGDIPDLLLKSSINYVDGKTAQTVVNYQADATFQALIQQGVPSVKISIEDPSEINI
;
A
#
# COMPACT_ATOMS: atom_id res chain seq x y z
N THR A 1 13.66 -1.76 -10.25
CA THR A 1 13.05 -0.98 -11.35
C THR A 1 12.47 -1.96 -12.33
N SER A 2 11.20 -2.31 -12.18
CA SER A 2 10.54 -3.25 -13.07
C SER A 2 9.90 -2.46 -14.23
N SER A 3 10.31 -2.78 -15.45
CA SER A 3 9.58 -2.35 -16.64
C SER A 3 8.43 -3.31 -16.83
N ARG A 4 7.23 -2.83 -17.20
CA ARG A 4 6.07 -3.71 -17.42
C ARG A 4 6.36 -4.83 -18.41
N SER A 5 7.17 -4.54 -19.43
CA SER A 5 7.65 -5.55 -20.39
C SER A 5 8.48 -6.65 -19.75
N VAL A 6 9.38 -6.31 -18.81
CA VAL A 6 10.22 -7.26 -18.07
C VAL A 6 9.37 -8.08 -17.11
N GLU A 7 8.42 -7.44 -16.41
CA GLU A 7 7.50 -8.15 -15.52
C GLU A 7 6.65 -9.19 -16.26
N LEU A 8 6.13 -8.84 -17.43
CA LEU A 8 5.31 -9.75 -18.23
C LEU A 8 6.14 -10.95 -18.71
N GLN A 9 7.36 -10.69 -19.22
CA GLN A 9 8.25 -11.78 -19.63
C GLN A 9 8.61 -12.68 -18.45
N GLU A 10 9.01 -12.09 -17.31
CA GLU A 10 9.32 -12.87 -16.11
C GLU A 10 8.11 -13.66 -15.58
N CYS A 11 6.90 -13.12 -15.73
CA CYS A 11 5.67 -13.82 -15.36
C CYS A 11 5.49 -15.07 -16.20
N LEU A 12 5.62 -14.97 -17.52
CA LEU A 12 5.54 -16.12 -18.44
C LEU A 12 6.67 -17.13 -18.15
N ASP A 13 7.89 -16.66 -17.88
CA ASP A 13 9.03 -17.53 -17.60
C ASP A 13 8.89 -18.31 -16.27
N LYS A 14 8.16 -17.75 -15.30
CA LYS A 14 8.02 -18.32 -13.94
C LYS A 14 6.70 -19.05 -13.71
N THR A 15 5.77 -19.00 -14.65
CA THR A 15 4.43 -19.59 -14.50
C THR A 15 4.13 -20.59 -15.60
N SER A 16 3.06 -21.37 -15.42
CA SER A 16 2.55 -22.25 -16.47
C SER A 16 1.03 -22.32 -16.41
N PRO A 17 0.34 -22.63 -17.52
CA PRO A 17 -1.11 -22.79 -17.53
C PRO A 17 -1.66 -23.82 -16.53
N ASP A 18 -0.87 -24.85 -16.21
CA ASP A 18 -1.30 -25.97 -15.36
C ASP A 18 -1.32 -25.62 -13.87
N ASN A 19 -0.55 -24.62 -13.45
CA ASN A 19 -0.40 -24.25 -12.04
C ASN A 19 -0.73 -22.77 -11.75
N SER A 20 -1.27 -22.05 -12.72
CA SER A 20 -1.51 -20.61 -12.62
C SER A 20 -2.88 -20.21 -13.14
N ILE A 21 -3.42 -19.12 -12.58
CA ILE A 21 -4.65 -18.47 -13.04
C ILE A 21 -4.37 -17.00 -13.29
N VAL A 22 -4.92 -16.47 -14.37
CA VAL A 22 -4.81 -15.05 -14.73
C VAL A 22 -6.04 -14.31 -14.22
N ILE A 23 -5.82 -13.27 -13.43
CA ILE A 23 -6.88 -12.47 -12.80
C ILE A 23 -6.82 -11.04 -13.37
N PRO A 24 -7.43 -10.76 -14.53
CA PRO A 24 -7.51 -9.41 -15.07
C PRO A 24 -8.58 -8.60 -14.34
N ILE A 25 -8.21 -7.38 -13.92
CA ILE A 25 -9.04 -6.52 -13.06
C ILE A 25 -9.26 -5.17 -13.71
N SER A 26 -10.47 -4.92 -14.19
CA SER A 26 -10.87 -3.60 -14.68
C SER A 26 -12.39 -3.49 -14.61
N ARG A 27 -12.88 -2.54 -13.79
CA ARG A 27 -14.31 -2.30 -13.68
C ARG A 27 -14.89 -1.87 -15.04
N GLY A 28 -14.34 -0.81 -15.62
CA GLY A 28 -14.82 -0.22 -16.88
C GLY A 28 -14.37 -0.99 -18.12
N GLY A 29 -13.40 -1.91 -17.99
CA GLY A 29 -12.96 -2.78 -19.07
C GLY A 29 -12.17 -2.10 -20.20
N GLU A 30 -11.80 -0.83 -20.02
CA GLU A 30 -11.10 -0.01 -21.04
C GLU A 30 -9.59 0.11 -20.78
N THR A 31 -9.08 -0.50 -19.70
CA THR A 31 -7.66 -0.39 -19.33
C THR A 31 -6.77 -1.10 -20.35
N LEU A 32 -6.09 -0.31 -21.20
CA LEU A 32 -5.27 -0.80 -22.32
C LEU A 32 -4.20 -1.80 -21.87
N ASP A 33 -3.50 -1.51 -20.77
CA ASP A 33 -2.43 -2.37 -20.23
C ASP A 33 -2.93 -3.77 -19.84
N ILE A 34 -4.22 -3.90 -19.52
CA ILE A 34 -4.82 -5.18 -19.15
C ILE A 34 -5.32 -5.87 -20.42
N ASN A 35 -6.11 -5.15 -21.23
CA ASN A 35 -6.69 -5.69 -22.46
C ASN A 35 -5.61 -6.21 -23.43
N SER A 36 -4.48 -5.53 -23.52
CA SER A 36 -3.35 -5.92 -24.38
C SER A 36 -2.68 -7.24 -23.98
N THR A 37 -2.84 -7.69 -22.74
CA THR A 37 -2.18 -8.92 -22.23
C THR A 37 -3.06 -10.16 -22.27
N ILE A 38 -4.40 -10.01 -22.32
CA ILE A 38 -5.33 -11.14 -22.26
C ILE A 38 -5.08 -12.14 -23.38
N GLY A 39 -4.85 -11.64 -24.60
CA GLY A 39 -4.59 -12.48 -25.77
C GLY A 39 -3.34 -13.37 -25.62
N THR A 40 -2.27 -12.82 -25.04
CA THR A 40 -1.01 -13.55 -24.79
C THR A 40 -1.26 -14.75 -23.89
N PHE A 41 -1.81 -14.53 -22.70
CA PHE A 41 -2.09 -15.61 -21.75
C PHE A 41 -3.13 -16.60 -22.27
N ALA A 42 -4.15 -16.13 -23.00
CA ALA A 42 -5.15 -17.01 -23.60
C ALA A 42 -4.55 -17.92 -24.68
N SER A 43 -3.64 -17.39 -25.51
CA SER A 43 -2.96 -18.17 -26.55
C SER A 43 -2.05 -19.26 -26.00
N GLU A 44 -1.50 -19.05 -24.79
CA GLU A 44 -0.70 -20.04 -24.08
C GLU A 44 -1.53 -21.03 -23.25
N GLY A 45 -2.86 -20.87 -23.23
CA GLY A 45 -3.79 -21.81 -22.59
C GLY A 45 -4.05 -21.56 -21.11
N TYR A 46 -3.68 -20.39 -20.58
CA TYR A 46 -3.97 -20.05 -19.19
C TYR A 46 -5.48 -19.98 -18.92
N LYS A 47 -5.87 -20.35 -17.70
CA LYS A 47 -7.24 -20.15 -17.20
C LYS A 47 -7.40 -18.75 -16.63
N PHE A 48 -8.62 -18.23 -16.68
CA PHE A 48 -8.94 -16.88 -16.25
C PHE A 48 -10.01 -16.86 -15.14
N LEU A 49 -9.90 -15.87 -14.26
CA LEU A 49 -10.96 -15.41 -13.37
C LEU A 49 -11.03 -13.89 -13.47
N GLY A 50 -12.03 -13.38 -14.19
CA GLY A 50 -12.16 -11.95 -14.45
C GLY A 50 -12.78 -11.19 -13.28
N LEU A 51 -12.32 -9.96 -13.05
CA LEU A 51 -12.95 -8.99 -12.15
C LEU A 51 -13.37 -7.76 -12.97
N SER A 52 -14.63 -7.74 -13.42
CA SER A 52 -15.13 -6.74 -14.37
C SER A 52 -16.64 -6.64 -14.39
N SER A 53 -17.16 -5.45 -14.68
CA SER A 53 -18.61 -5.20 -14.74
C SER A 53 -19.07 -4.82 -16.15
N MET A 54 -18.20 -4.25 -16.98
CA MET A 54 -18.54 -3.79 -18.33
C MET A 54 -17.30 -3.56 -19.21
N GLY A 55 -17.54 -3.19 -20.47
CA GLY A 55 -16.52 -2.77 -21.42
C GLY A 55 -15.77 -3.92 -22.10
N THR A 56 -14.73 -3.55 -22.86
CA THR A 56 -14.00 -4.47 -23.75
C THR A 56 -13.44 -5.69 -23.01
N MET A 57 -12.85 -5.49 -21.84
CA MET A 57 -12.31 -6.60 -21.04
C MET A 57 -13.39 -7.64 -20.68
N ASN A 58 -14.58 -7.18 -20.29
CA ASN A 58 -15.69 -8.04 -19.93
C ASN A 58 -16.15 -8.90 -21.11
N GLU A 59 -16.22 -8.30 -22.31
CA GLU A 59 -16.56 -8.99 -23.55
C GLU A 59 -15.49 -10.02 -23.94
N LEU A 60 -14.20 -9.66 -23.85
CA LEU A 60 -13.09 -10.58 -24.10
C LEU A 60 -13.16 -11.82 -23.19
N LEU A 61 -13.40 -11.60 -21.90
CA LEU A 61 -13.53 -12.67 -20.89
C LEU A 61 -14.73 -13.58 -21.16
N LYS A 62 -15.87 -13.02 -21.56
CA LYS A 62 -17.05 -13.80 -21.98
C LYS A 62 -16.76 -14.66 -23.20
N ASN A 63 -16.07 -14.11 -24.20
CA ASN A 63 -15.74 -14.82 -25.43
C ASN A 63 -14.82 -16.03 -25.20
N ILE A 64 -13.91 -15.95 -24.22
CA ILE A 64 -13.04 -17.07 -23.85
C ILE A 64 -13.67 -18.00 -22.79
N GLY A 65 -14.92 -17.77 -22.39
CA GLY A 65 -15.64 -18.60 -21.42
C GLY A 65 -15.12 -18.48 -19.97
N SER A 66 -14.47 -17.37 -19.62
CA SER A 66 -13.97 -17.13 -18.26
C SER A 66 -15.13 -16.87 -17.29
N PRO A 67 -15.09 -17.43 -16.06
CA PRO A 67 -15.86 -16.89 -14.94
C PRO A 67 -15.51 -15.41 -14.72
N ILE A 68 -16.52 -14.60 -14.38
CA ILE A 68 -16.38 -13.17 -14.11
C ILE A 68 -17.09 -12.85 -12.81
N LEU A 69 -16.41 -12.13 -11.93
CA LEU A 69 -16.96 -11.55 -10.71
C LEU A 69 -17.15 -10.04 -10.91
N ASP A 70 -18.28 -9.53 -10.44
CA ASP A 70 -18.62 -8.11 -10.57
C ASP A 70 -17.73 -7.23 -9.67
N VAL A 71 -17.48 -6.02 -10.15
CA VAL A 71 -16.81 -4.94 -9.41
C VAL A 71 -17.82 -3.81 -9.18
N PRO A 72 -18.07 -3.41 -7.92
CA PRO A 72 -19.10 -2.41 -7.62
C PRO A 72 -18.76 -1.04 -8.22
N ASP A 73 -19.78 -0.17 -8.31
CA ASP A 73 -19.59 1.23 -8.72
C ASP A 73 -18.89 2.04 -7.62
N LEU A 74 -17.59 1.79 -7.48
CA LEU A 74 -16.71 2.41 -6.53
C LEU A 74 -15.41 2.81 -7.24
N SER A 75 -14.84 3.94 -6.85
CA SER A 75 -13.56 4.38 -7.40
C SER A 75 -12.46 3.37 -7.13
N GLY A 76 -11.57 3.15 -8.10
CA GLY A 76 -10.50 2.14 -8.03
C GLY A 76 -9.67 2.18 -6.74
N ARG A 77 -9.30 3.39 -6.29
CA ARG A 77 -8.55 3.62 -5.02
C ARG A 77 -9.25 3.12 -3.74
N TYR A 78 -10.56 2.91 -3.75
CA TYR A 78 -11.30 2.30 -2.64
C TYR A 78 -11.72 0.86 -2.97
N ALA A 79 -12.04 0.59 -4.24
CA ALA A 79 -12.39 -0.75 -4.69
C ALA A 79 -11.25 -1.75 -4.45
N GLY A 80 -10.00 -1.33 -4.68
CA GLY A 80 -8.81 -2.13 -4.43
C GLY A 80 -8.63 -2.58 -2.98
N SER A 81 -9.22 -1.86 -2.02
CA SER A 81 -9.02 -2.13 -0.58
C SER A 81 -10.04 -3.12 -0.01
N VAL A 82 -11.32 -3.02 -0.38
CA VAL A 82 -12.41 -3.69 0.38
C VAL A 82 -13.40 -4.45 -0.48
N THR A 83 -13.17 -4.57 -1.79
CA THR A 83 -14.08 -5.28 -2.70
C THR A 83 -13.42 -6.56 -3.23
N ASN A 84 -14.13 -7.30 -4.09
CA ASN A 84 -13.59 -8.47 -4.79
C ASN A 84 -12.24 -8.19 -5.47
N VAL A 85 -11.96 -6.94 -5.85
CA VAL A 85 -10.68 -6.52 -6.41
C VAL A 85 -9.49 -6.88 -5.50
N GLY A 86 -9.60 -6.60 -4.20
CA GLY A 86 -8.57 -6.95 -3.21
C GLY A 86 -8.80 -8.31 -2.54
N ILE A 87 -10.07 -8.65 -2.27
CA ILE A 87 -10.45 -9.84 -1.49
C ILE A 87 -10.14 -11.14 -2.25
N VAL A 88 -10.41 -11.21 -3.56
CA VAL A 88 -10.24 -12.46 -4.32
C VAL A 88 -8.75 -12.85 -4.42
N PRO A 89 -7.83 -11.96 -4.83
CA PRO A 89 -6.40 -12.28 -4.80
C PRO A 89 -5.88 -12.60 -3.39
N ALA A 90 -6.37 -11.90 -2.36
CA ALA A 90 -5.98 -12.16 -0.98
C ALA A 90 -6.39 -13.58 -0.53
N TYR A 91 -7.64 -13.97 -0.80
CA TYR A 91 -8.14 -15.30 -0.46
C TYR A 91 -7.34 -16.42 -1.14
N ILE A 92 -7.03 -16.24 -2.44
CA ILE A 92 -6.20 -17.20 -3.20
C ILE A 92 -4.78 -17.30 -2.62
N SER A 93 -4.26 -16.21 -2.06
CA SER A 93 -2.93 -16.15 -1.43
C SER A 93 -2.92 -16.73 0.00
N GLY A 94 -4.04 -17.24 0.50
CA GLY A 94 -4.14 -17.84 1.83
C GLY A 94 -4.39 -16.85 2.98
N ILE A 95 -4.76 -15.61 2.65
CA ILE A 95 -5.06 -14.57 3.64
C ILE A 95 -6.44 -14.82 4.28
N SER A 96 -6.54 -14.65 5.60
CA SER A 96 -7.79 -14.83 6.33
C SER A 96 -8.77 -13.69 6.07
N ILE A 97 -9.67 -13.89 5.11
CA ILE A 97 -10.72 -12.90 4.78
C ILE A 97 -11.66 -12.65 5.95
N GLU A 98 -11.91 -13.67 6.79
CA GLU A 98 -12.73 -13.50 7.99
C GLU A 98 -12.10 -12.49 8.95
N ASN A 99 -10.79 -12.61 9.21
CA ASN A 99 -10.08 -11.68 10.08
C ASN A 99 -9.99 -10.29 9.45
N PHE A 100 -9.74 -10.21 8.13
CA PHE A 100 -9.72 -8.95 7.41
C PHE A 100 -11.06 -8.18 7.52
N VAL A 101 -12.19 -8.86 7.28
CA VAL A 101 -13.51 -8.24 7.38
C VAL A 101 -13.85 -7.83 8.82
N LYS A 102 -13.39 -8.60 9.82
CA LYS A 102 -13.49 -8.20 11.23
C LYS A 102 -12.70 -6.91 11.50
N GLY A 103 -11.47 -6.81 10.99
CA GLY A 103 -10.63 -5.60 11.08
C GLY A 103 -11.31 -4.38 10.47
N LEU A 104 -11.85 -4.53 9.26
CA LEU A 104 -12.62 -3.47 8.59
C LEU A 104 -13.84 -3.01 9.39
N SER A 105 -14.59 -3.96 9.97
CA SER A 105 -15.76 -3.64 10.79
C SER A 105 -15.38 -2.90 12.06
N LEU A 106 -14.29 -3.32 12.71
CA LEU A 106 -13.74 -2.64 13.88
C LEU A 106 -13.28 -1.22 13.51
N GLY A 107 -12.48 -1.08 12.46
CA GLY A 107 -12.02 0.22 11.97
C GLY A 107 -13.19 1.15 11.62
N TYR A 108 -14.22 0.65 10.94
CA TYR A 108 -15.43 1.44 10.67
C TYR A 108 -16.11 1.90 11.96
N SER A 109 -16.25 1.03 12.96
CA SER A 109 -16.85 1.41 14.24
C SER A 109 -16.05 2.51 14.94
N ILE A 110 -14.73 2.41 14.97
CA ILE A 110 -13.82 3.39 15.60
C ILE A 110 -13.89 4.73 14.86
N PHE A 111 -13.76 4.73 13.53
CA PHE A 111 -13.66 5.95 12.74
C PHE A 111 -15.01 6.54 12.33
N SER A 112 -16.12 5.92 12.71
CA SER A 112 -17.47 6.47 12.47
C SER A 112 -17.94 7.45 13.54
N ASP A 113 -17.38 7.40 14.76
CA ASP A 113 -17.60 8.44 15.77
C ASP A 113 -16.79 9.68 15.38
N TYR A 114 -17.43 10.85 15.37
CA TYR A 114 -16.77 12.11 15.04
C TYR A 114 -16.16 12.81 16.26
N LYS A 115 -16.57 12.44 17.48
CA LYS A 115 -16.12 13.12 18.70
C LYS A 115 -14.70 12.72 19.09
N GLU A 116 -14.35 11.47 18.89
CA GLU A 116 -13.06 10.88 19.24
C GLU A 116 -12.49 10.14 18.02
N ASN A 117 -12.00 10.91 17.04
CA ASN A 117 -11.60 10.37 15.74
C ASN A 117 -10.17 10.78 15.38
N ILE A 118 -9.22 9.89 15.66
CA ILE A 118 -7.81 10.14 15.35
C ILE A 118 -7.56 10.32 13.83
N ALA A 119 -8.39 9.73 12.96
CA ALA A 119 -8.28 9.92 11.52
C ALA A 119 -8.72 11.34 11.11
N LEU A 120 -9.73 11.90 11.78
CA LEU A 120 -10.15 13.29 11.59
C LEU A 120 -9.10 14.26 12.12
N GLU A 121 -8.51 13.98 13.29
CA GLU A 121 -7.41 14.78 13.83
C GLU A 121 -6.20 14.78 12.90
N PHE A 122 -5.84 13.61 12.36
CA PHE A 122 -4.78 13.46 11.39
C PHE A 122 -5.09 14.23 10.08
N ALA A 123 -6.32 14.15 9.58
CA ALA A 123 -6.75 14.93 8.41
C ALA A 123 -6.68 16.44 8.67
N ALA A 124 -7.11 16.91 9.84
CA ALA A 124 -7.03 18.31 10.24
C ALA A 124 -5.57 18.79 10.38
N TYR A 125 -4.69 17.94 10.92
CA TYR A 125 -3.26 18.19 10.99
C TYR A 125 -2.65 18.39 9.59
N LEU A 126 -2.89 17.44 8.68
CA LEU A 126 -2.42 17.54 7.29
C LEU A 126 -2.97 18.78 6.59
N TYR A 127 -4.25 19.09 6.76
CA TYR A 127 -4.87 20.28 6.16
C TYR A 127 -4.26 21.58 6.70
N ASN A 128 -3.95 21.64 7.99
CA ASN A 128 -3.28 22.79 8.59
C ASN A 128 -1.86 22.98 8.05
N LEU A 129 -1.11 21.90 7.82
CA LEU A 129 0.20 21.97 7.17
C LEU A 129 0.08 22.35 5.68
N TYR A 130 -0.92 21.85 4.97
CA TYR A 130 -1.20 22.24 3.59
C TYR A 130 -1.43 23.74 3.42
N LYS A 131 -2.16 24.37 4.36
CA LYS A 131 -2.34 25.83 4.41
C LYS A 131 -1.03 26.58 4.66
N LYS A 132 -0.06 25.94 5.31
CA LYS A 132 1.32 26.44 5.52
C LYS A 132 2.29 26.06 4.40
N ASN A 133 1.77 25.69 3.23
CA ASN A 133 2.52 25.36 2.02
C ASN A 133 3.29 24.02 2.04
N PHE A 134 3.00 23.13 2.98
CA PHE A 134 3.46 21.75 2.90
C PHE A 134 2.65 21.00 1.84
N LYS A 135 3.28 20.65 0.71
CA LYS A 135 2.60 20.07 -0.47
C LYS A 135 2.99 18.62 -0.74
N VAL A 136 3.98 18.09 -0.03
CA VAL A 136 4.48 16.74 -0.22
C VAL A 136 4.35 15.96 1.09
N ILE A 137 3.66 14.82 1.06
CA ILE A 137 3.75 13.81 2.11
C ILE A 137 4.81 12.80 1.68
N PHE A 138 5.85 12.64 2.49
CA PHE A 138 6.88 11.64 2.26
C PHE A 138 6.71 10.51 3.27
N SER A 139 6.24 9.36 2.80
CA SER A 139 5.97 8.19 3.64
C SER A 139 7.18 7.26 3.73
N LEU A 140 7.48 6.79 4.94
CA LEU A 140 8.58 5.91 5.27
C LEU A 140 8.02 4.60 5.87
N PRO A 141 7.61 3.60 5.07
CA PRO A 141 7.21 2.30 5.58
C PRO A 141 8.42 1.51 6.08
N TYR A 142 8.44 1.17 7.36
CA TYR A 142 9.51 0.40 8.02
C TYR A 142 9.32 -1.12 7.92
N SER A 143 8.31 -1.58 7.18
CA SER A 143 8.08 -3.00 6.91
C SER A 143 7.54 -3.20 5.51
N LYS A 144 7.91 -4.34 4.89
CA LYS A 144 7.35 -4.77 3.60
C LYS A 144 5.87 -5.13 3.71
N ASN A 145 5.41 -5.59 4.88
CA ASN A 145 4.03 -6.03 5.07
C ASN A 145 3.02 -4.86 5.01
N ILE A 146 3.45 -3.62 5.25
CA ILE A 146 2.62 -2.40 5.15
C ILE A 146 2.91 -1.54 3.93
N GLU A 147 3.93 -1.87 3.13
CA GLU A 147 4.35 -1.06 2.00
C GLU A 147 3.24 -0.94 0.93
N GLY A 148 2.48 -2.03 0.72
CA GLY A 148 1.29 -2.02 -0.14
C GLY A 148 0.21 -1.05 0.35
N CYS A 149 -0.06 -1.02 1.65
CA CYS A 149 -1.02 -0.10 2.27
C CYS A 149 -0.57 1.36 2.12
N VAL A 150 0.73 1.62 2.27
CA VAL A 150 1.30 2.96 2.03
C VAL A 150 1.17 3.36 0.56
N GLY A 151 1.33 2.43 -0.38
CA GLY A 151 1.05 2.67 -1.81
C GLY A 151 -0.40 3.08 -2.06
N LEU A 152 -1.36 2.36 -1.47
CA LEU A 152 -2.79 2.70 -1.54
C LEU A 152 -3.09 4.05 -0.88
N TRP A 153 -2.48 4.35 0.26
CA TRP A 153 -2.57 5.66 0.91
C TRP A 153 -2.07 6.78 0.00
N VAL A 154 -0.92 6.60 -0.64
CA VAL A 154 -0.30 7.56 -1.55
C VAL A 154 -1.20 7.83 -2.76
N GLN A 155 -1.77 6.79 -3.37
CA GLN A 155 -2.78 6.95 -4.42
C GLN A 155 -4.01 7.68 -3.87
N GLY A 156 -4.52 7.24 -2.72
CA GLY A 156 -5.70 7.76 -2.06
C GLY A 156 -5.64 9.26 -1.82
N ILE A 157 -4.56 9.75 -1.20
CA ILE A 157 -4.40 11.17 -0.91
C ILE A 157 -4.18 12.00 -2.18
N SER A 158 -3.37 11.50 -3.12
CA SER A 158 -2.99 12.24 -4.32
C SER A 158 -4.17 12.41 -5.28
N GLU A 159 -4.89 11.32 -5.59
CA GLU A 159 -6.04 11.38 -6.50
C GLU A 159 -7.26 12.06 -5.89
N SER A 160 -7.43 11.96 -4.57
CA SER A 160 -8.59 12.57 -3.90
C SER A 160 -8.43 14.08 -3.71
N THR A 161 -7.21 14.55 -3.42
CA THR A 161 -6.97 15.98 -3.16
C THR A 161 -6.48 16.75 -4.40
N GLY A 162 -5.88 16.06 -5.38
CA GLY A 162 -5.38 16.61 -6.63
C GLY A 162 -6.48 17.04 -7.60
N LYS A 163 -7.15 18.16 -7.31
CA LYS A 163 -8.27 18.72 -8.07
C LYS A 163 -8.15 20.23 -8.17
N ASP A 164 -8.55 20.80 -9.31
CA ASP A 164 -8.68 22.27 -9.50
C ASP A 164 -7.43 23.08 -9.11
N GLY A 165 -6.24 22.56 -9.41
CA GLY A 165 -4.96 23.20 -9.06
C GLY A 165 -4.61 23.16 -7.55
N LYS A 166 -5.32 22.35 -6.77
CA LYS A 166 -5.09 22.11 -5.33
C LYS A 166 -4.68 20.66 -5.10
N GLY A 167 -4.21 20.39 -3.88
CA GLY A 167 -3.94 19.03 -3.41
C GLY A 167 -2.59 18.87 -2.72
N ILE A 168 -2.40 17.69 -2.14
CA ILE A 168 -1.14 17.24 -1.56
C ILE A 168 -0.73 15.99 -2.34
N ILE A 169 0.52 15.93 -2.77
CA ILE A 169 1.06 14.73 -3.39
C ILE A 169 1.64 13.80 -2.32
N GLY A 170 1.28 12.53 -2.39
CA GLY A 170 1.92 11.46 -1.64
C GLY A 170 3.12 10.90 -2.41
N THR A 171 4.17 10.55 -1.69
CA THR A 171 5.26 9.71 -2.19
C THR A 171 5.75 8.83 -1.06
N TYR A 172 6.49 7.77 -1.37
CA TYR A 172 7.08 6.91 -0.36
C TYR A 172 8.40 6.31 -0.83
N GLN A 173 9.24 5.94 0.14
CA GLN A 173 10.41 5.09 -0.07
C GLN A 173 10.59 4.19 1.14
N SER A 174 10.80 2.90 0.91
CA SER A 174 10.93 1.90 1.98
C SER A 174 12.03 2.29 2.97
N ALA A 175 11.71 2.17 4.25
CA ALA A 175 12.59 2.42 5.38
C ALA A 175 12.99 1.08 6.03
N PRO A 176 14.13 1.01 6.75
CA PRO A 176 15.06 2.09 7.06
C PRO A 176 15.99 2.46 5.90
N ILE A 177 16.00 1.73 4.78
CA ILE A 177 17.00 1.94 3.71
C ILE A 177 16.97 3.36 3.11
N CYS A 178 15.79 3.99 3.02
CA CYS A 178 15.67 5.38 2.56
C CYS A 178 16.37 6.39 3.47
N GLN A 179 16.71 6.03 4.71
CA GLN A 179 17.51 6.88 5.58
C GLN A 179 18.88 7.20 4.99
N HIS A 180 19.43 6.30 4.16
CA HIS A 180 20.71 6.49 3.48
C HIS A 180 20.60 7.25 2.15
N SER A 181 19.39 7.70 1.77
CA SER A 181 19.18 8.45 0.52
C SER A 181 18.49 9.80 0.71
N VAL A 182 17.50 9.89 1.60
CA VAL A 182 16.64 11.08 1.72
C VAL A 182 16.64 11.72 3.10
N LEU A 183 17.10 11.04 4.15
CA LEU A 183 16.95 11.53 5.53
C LEU A 183 17.66 12.86 5.77
N GLU A 184 18.87 13.04 5.22
CA GLU A 184 19.60 14.31 5.31
C GLU A 184 18.78 15.49 4.74
N TYR A 185 18.06 15.27 3.64
CA TYR A 185 17.17 16.28 3.09
C TYR A 185 15.95 16.52 3.99
N LEU A 186 15.35 15.47 4.54
CA LEU A 186 14.21 15.61 5.46
C LEU A 186 14.60 16.36 6.75
N LEU A 187 15.82 16.14 7.26
CA LEU A 187 16.32 16.78 8.48
C LEU A 187 16.86 18.19 8.25
N GLY A 188 17.71 18.39 7.25
CA GLY A 188 18.50 19.63 7.07
C GLY A 188 18.21 20.39 5.77
N GLY A 189 17.42 19.81 4.86
CA GLY A 189 17.07 20.43 3.59
C GLY A 189 16.07 21.59 3.73
N THR A 190 15.54 22.01 2.57
CA THR A 190 14.55 23.09 2.49
C THR A 190 13.35 22.77 3.38
N LYS A 191 13.03 23.67 4.31
CA LYS A 191 11.91 23.53 5.25
C LYS A 191 10.60 24.00 4.63
N GLY A 192 9.48 23.51 5.16
CA GLY A 192 8.15 24.05 4.85
C GLY A 192 7.45 23.47 3.62
N ASN A 193 7.95 22.36 3.06
CA ASN A 193 7.40 21.72 1.87
C ASN A 193 7.02 20.24 2.06
N VAL A 194 7.76 19.49 2.88
CA VAL A 194 7.60 18.03 3.09
C VAL A 194 7.10 17.70 4.49
N ILE A 195 6.16 16.76 4.56
CA ILE A 195 5.61 16.16 5.79
C ILE A 195 6.07 14.69 5.83
N PRO A 196 7.06 14.34 6.68
CA PRO A 196 7.45 12.95 6.87
C PRO A 196 6.39 12.18 7.65
N ILE A 197 6.01 11.00 7.16
CA ILE A 197 5.13 10.07 7.87
C ILE A 197 5.83 8.72 7.97
N LEU A 198 6.14 8.30 9.19
CA LEU A 198 6.71 7.00 9.46
C LEU A 198 5.58 6.00 9.69
N TRP A 199 5.65 4.87 9.00
CA TRP A 199 4.69 3.76 9.16
C TRP A 199 5.43 2.58 9.75
N THR A 200 5.04 2.13 10.93
CA THR A 200 5.77 1.11 11.72
C THR A 200 4.86 -0.06 12.10
N ILE A 201 5.49 -1.21 12.34
CA ILE A 201 4.85 -2.40 12.91
C ILE A 201 5.59 -2.73 14.21
N GLU A 202 4.88 -2.96 15.31
CA GLU A 202 5.53 -3.28 16.58
C GLU A 202 6.15 -4.69 16.56
N GLY A 203 5.36 -5.70 16.17
CA GLY A 203 5.76 -7.09 15.99
C GLY A 203 5.56 -7.56 14.55
N ASP A 204 6.58 -7.39 13.72
CA ASP A 204 6.56 -7.84 12.33
C ASP A 204 6.90 -9.34 12.21
N ILE A 205 6.42 -9.98 11.15
CA ILE A 205 6.65 -11.40 10.89
C ILE A 205 7.08 -11.68 9.44
N PRO A 206 8.01 -12.64 9.23
CA PRO A 206 8.81 -13.33 10.24
C PRO A 206 9.87 -12.42 10.86
N ASP A 207 10.15 -12.59 12.16
CA ASP A 207 11.25 -11.89 12.85
C ASP A 207 12.45 -12.82 13.09
N LEU A 208 13.62 -12.23 13.32
CA LEU A 208 14.88 -12.94 13.48
C LEU A 208 15.62 -12.46 14.72
N LEU A 209 15.97 -13.39 15.63
CA LEU A 209 16.87 -13.12 16.73
C LEU A 209 18.30 -12.86 16.20
N LEU A 210 18.88 -11.72 16.58
CA LEU A 210 20.20 -11.32 16.15
C LEU A 210 21.28 -11.82 17.12
N LYS A 211 22.34 -12.38 16.55
CA LYS A 211 23.62 -12.59 17.24
C LYS A 211 24.59 -11.52 16.73
N SER A 212 25.06 -10.65 17.61
CA SER A 212 25.82 -9.46 17.25
C SER A 212 27.01 -9.25 18.18
N SER A 213 28.10 -8.70 17.65
CA SER A 213 29.22 -8.23 18.49
C SER A 213 28.93 -6.89 19.17
N ILE A 214 27.78 -6.27 18.88
CA ILE A 214 27.35 -5.00 19.46
C ILE A 214 26.49 -5.29 20.68
N ASN A 215 27.00 -5.01 21.88
CA ASN A 215 26.37 -5.40 23.17
C ASN A 215 24.90 -5.01 23.31
N TYR A 216 24.47 -3.84 22.81
CA TYR A 216 23.08 -3.39 22.94
C TYR A 216 22.15 -3.94 21.84
N VAL A 217 22.69 -4.68 20.87
CA VAL A 217 21.96 -5.34 19.78
C VAL A 217 21.93 -6.85 19.97
N ASP A 218 22.96 -7.43 20.56
CA ASP A 218 23.05 -8.87 20.78
C ASP A 218 21.85 -9.37 21.62
N GLY A 219 21.21 -10.45 21.15
CA GLY A 219 20.02 -11.01 21.77
C GLY A 219 18.72 -10.22 21.54
N LYS A 220 18.74 -9.13 20.74
CA LYS A 220 17.52 -8.47 20.27
C LYS A 220 17.07 -9.04 18.93
N THR A 221 15.81 -8.80 18.57
CA THR A 221 15.31 -9.18 17.25
C THR A 221 15.59 -8.13 16.19
N ALA A 222 15.56 -8.52 14.91
CA ALA A 222 15.67 -7.61 13.79
C ALA A 222 14.58 -6.53 13.84
N GLN A 223 13.34 -6.90 14.14
CA GLN A 223 12.25 -5.94 14.28
C GLN A 223 12.49 -4.93 15.40
N THR A 224 13.02 -5.40 16.55
CA THR A 224 13.39 -4.50 17.65
C THR A 224 14.38 -3.43 17.19
N VAL A 225 15.39 -3.81 16.39
CA VAL A 225 16.39 -2.88 15.85
C VAL A 225 15.80 -1.93 14.82
N VAL A 226 14.85 -2.39 13.99
CA VAL A 226 14.11 -1.55 13.03
C VAL A 226 13.26 -0.51 13.76
N ASN A 227 12.56 -0.91 14.83
CA ASN A 227 11.75 0.00 15.64
C ASN A 227 12.59 1.09 16.32
N TYR A 228 13.77 0.74 16.85
CA TYR A 228 14.70 1.74 17.38
C TYR A 228 15.15 2.75 16.31
N GLN A 229 15.39 2.32 15.08
CA GLN A 229 15.73 3.23 13.98
C GLN A 229 14.57 4.16 13.63
N ALA A 230 13.34 3.65 13.63
CA ALA A 230 12.14 4.47 13.39
C ALA A 230 11.96 5.52 14.50
N ASP A 231 12.11 5.12 15.77
CA ASP A 231 11.98 6.02 16.91
C ASP A 231 13.07 7.09 16.93
N ALA A 232 14.32 6.71 16.69
CA ALA A 232 15.43 7.66 16.60
C ALA A 232 15.23 8.66 15.45
N THR A 233 14.73 8.18 14.30
CA THR A 233 14.42 9.04 13.14
C THR A 233 13.30 10.01 13.45
N PHE A 234 12.20 9.53 14.06
CA PHE A 234 11.08 10.37 14.45
C PHE A 234 11.52 11.44 15.45
N GLN A 235 12.30 11.05 16.46
CA GLN A 235 12.85 11.97 17.44
C GLN A 235 13.72 13.05 16.79
N ALA A 236 14.61 12.66 15.86
CA ALA A 236 15.47 13.61 15.15
C ALA A 236 14.66 14.62 14.32
N LEU A 237 13.60 14.17 13.64
CA LEU A 237 12.71 15.06 12.88
C LEU A 237 12.04 16.11 13.79
N ILE A 238 11.51 15.68 14.94
CA ILE A 238 10.90 16.57 15.92
C ILE A 238 11.91 17.57 16.48
N GLN A 239 13.12 17.12 16.83
CA GLN A 239 14.21 17.99 17.31
C GLN A 239 14.63 19.04 16.27
N GLN A 240 14.57 18.70 14.98
CA GLN A 240 14.85 19.62 13.88
C GLN A 240 13.64 20.49 13.46
N GLY A 241 12.57 20.47 14.25
CA GLY A 241 11.35 21.25 14.03
C GLY A 241 10.58 20.85 12.77
N VAL A 242 10.75 19.62 12.27
CA VAL A 242 10.06 19.11 11.08
C VAL A 242 8.71 18.52 11.50
N PRO A 243 7.57 19.10 11.07
CA PRO A 243 6.25 18.53 11.36
C PRO A 243 6.16 17.12 10.75
N SER A 244 6.01 16.12 11.62
CA SER A 244 6.09 14.70 11.25
C SER A 244 5.02 13.89 11.97
N VAL A 245 4.67 12.73 11.41
CA VAL A 245 3.71 11.79 12.00
C VAL A 245 4.35 10.40 12.09
N LYS A 246 4.02 9.65 13.15
CA LYS A 246 4.33 8.22 13.26
C LYS A 246 3.02 7.46 13.42
N ILE A 247 2.74 6.55 12.51
CA ILE A 247 1.59 5.65 12.53
C ILE A 247 2.12 4.25 12.79
N SER A 248 1.63 3.61 13.84
CA SER A 248 2.07 2.27 14.25
C SER A 248 0.89 1.32 14.29
N ILE A 249 1.09 0.10 13.82
CA ILE A 249 0.18 -1.03 14.01
C ILE A 249 0.88 -2.12 14.83
N GLU A 250 0.12 -2.94 15.54
CA GLU A 250 0.68 -3.95 16.46
C GLU A 250 1.45 -5.03 15.69
N ASP A 251 0.83 -5.62 14.66
CA ASP A 251 1.40 -6.70 13.85
C ASP A 251 0.78 -6.66 12.44
N PRO A 252 1.29 -7.42 11.45
CA PRO A 252 0.76 -7.42 10.09
C PRO A 252 -0.41 -8.40 9.90
N SER A 253 -1.06 -8.87 10.98
CA SER A 253 -2.20 -9.77 10.85
C SER A 253 -3.38 -9.08 10.18
N GLU A 254 -4.25 -9.86 9.55
CA GLU A 254 -5.33 -9.34 8.71
C GLU A 254 -6.31 -8.43 9.45
N ILE A 255 -6.44 -8.57 10.76
CA ILE A 255 -7.34 -7.73 11.57
C ILE A 255 -6.78 -6.31 11.77
N ASN A 256 -5.46 -6.14 11.68
CA ASN A 256 -4.75 -4.88 11.94
C ASN A 256 -4.44 -4.08 10.67
N ILE A 257 -4.53 -4.72 9.50
CA ILE A 257 -4.30 -4.12 8.17
C ILE A 257 -5.57 -3.45 7.64
#